data_AF-A0A349DBD3-F1
#
_entry.id   AF-A0A349DBD3-F1
#
_cell.length_a   1.000
_cell.length_b   1.000
_cell.length_c   1.000
_cell.angle_alpha   90.00
_cell.angle_beta   90.00
_cell.angle_gamma   90.00
#
_symmetry.space_group_name_H-M   'P 1'
#
loop_
_entity.id
_entity.type
_entity.pdbx_description
1 polymer ?
#
loop_
_entity_poly.entity_id
_entity_poly.type
_entity_poly.pdbx_seq_one_letter_code
_entity_poly.pdbx_strand_id
1 'polypeptide(L)'
;MKKETVKNIIKIIFAAAVFVTAIVNYDYLSNLDVRVLIAGASSIFIAELIILGVYAVKAVLMVIPASLIYISVGMAFDTKRAVIVNLIGIAVEVTVTFFMGKFLGKDAVEKKIRNTKAGDKFFSMLDKNRNAAIFLMRLIPAFPIDFSSLFMGAFDFKFLPYL
;
A
#
# COMPACT_ATOMS: atom_id res chain seq x y z
N MET A 1 -3.90 0.85 -32.91
CA MET A 1 -3.36 0.07 -31.77
C MET A 1 -4.53 -0.47 -30.97
N LYS A 2 -4.59 -1.77 -30.63
CA LYS A 2 -5.71 -2.33 -29.85
C LYS A 2 -5.76 -1.64 -28.47
N LYS A 3 -6.94 -1.19 -28.03
CA LYS A 3 -7.17 -0.46 -26.77
C LYS A 3 -6.56 -1.14 -25.54
N GLU A 4 -6.49 -2.46 -25.58
CA GLU A 4 -5.91 -3.33 -24.56
C GLU A 4 -4.37 -3.24 -24.48
N THR A 5 -3.69 -3.12 -25.62
CA THR A 5 -2.24 -2.93 -25.70
C THR A 5 -1.84 -1.60 -25.06
N VAL A 6 -2.60 -0.52 -25.32
CA VAL A 6 -2.36 0.79 -24.71
C VAL A 6 -2.47 0.72 -23.18
N LYS A 7 -3.54 0.08 -22.67
CA LYS A 7 -3.75 -0.07 -21.22
C LYS A 7 -2.60 -0.83 -20.55
N ASN A 8 -2.08 -1.88 -21.18
CA ASN A 8 -0.96 -2.64 -20.65
C ASN A 8 0.34 -1.84 -20.65
N ILE A 9 0.61 -1.05 -21.69
CA ILE A 9 1.77 -0.15 -21.73
C ILE A 9 1.70 0.87 -20.58
N ILE A 10 0.54 1.48 -20.34
CA ILE A 10 0.37 2.45 -19.24
C ILE A 10 0.67 1.79 -17.89
N LYS A 11 0.16 0.58 -17.63
CA LYS A 11 0.43 -0.15 -16.39
C LYS A 11 1.92 -0.45 -16.20
N ILE A 12 2.61 -0.84 -17.28
CA ILE A 12 4.05 -1.13 -17.24
C ILE A 12 4.84 0.15 -16.96
N ILE A 13 4.52 1.25 -17.64
CA ILE A 13 5.17 2.55 -17.42
C ILE A 13 4.93 3.01 -15.97
N PHE A 14 3.71 2.89 -15.47
CA PHE A 14 3.39 3.24 -14.09
C PHE A 14 4.20 2.40 -13.08
N ALA A 15 4.20 1.07 -13.23
CA ALA A 15 4.96 0.17 -12.36
C ALA A 15 6.48 0.44 -12.43
N ALA A 16 7.01 0.71 -13.63
CA ALA A 16 8.40 1.05 -13.83
C ALA A 16 8.75 2.40 -13.18
N ALA A 17 7.88 3.42 -13.31
CA ALA A 17 8.08 4.71 -12.68
C ALA A 17 8.10 4.58 -11.15
N VAL A 18 7.13 3.88 -10.56
CA VAL A 18 7.11 3.58 -9.12
C VAL A 18 8.38 2.89 -8.67
N PHE A 19 8.82 1.86 -9.39
CA PHE A 19 10.02 1.09 -9.07
C PHE A 19 11.30 1.93 -9.17
N VAL A 20 11.45 2.73 -10.23
CA VAL A 20 12.61 3.62 -10.41
C VAL A 20 12.62 4.69 -9.32
N THR A 21 11.49 5.34 -9.03
CA THR A 21 11.39 6.33 -7.96
C THR A 21 11.75 5.74 -6.60
N ALA A 22 11.28 4.52 -6.31
CA ALA A 22 11.60 3.81 -5.07
C ALA A 22 13.10 3.51 -4.93
N ILE A 23 13.77 3.09 -6.01
CA ILE A 23 15.21 2.80 -5.99
C ILE A 23 16.04 4.07 -5.88
N VAL A 24 15.78 5.07 -6.73
CA VAL A 24 16.56 6.31 -6.79
C VAL A 24 16.50 7.07 -5.46
N ASN A 25 15.37 7.00 -4.77
CA ASN A 25 15.16 7.70 -3.51
C ASN A 25 15.20 6.76 -2.29
N TYR A 26 15.74 5.55 -2.42
CA TYR A 26 15.66 4.53 -1.38
C TYR A 26 16.25 5.02 -0.05
N ASP A 27 17.47 5.57 -0.06
CA ASP A 27 18.15 6.03 1.16
C ASP A 27 17.38 7.18 1.83
N TYR A 28 16.82 8.09 1.05
CA TYR A 28 16.01 9.19 1.55
C TYR A 28 14.68 8.71 2.14
N LEU A 29 13.96 7.85 1.43
CA LEU A 29 12.64 7.35 1.83
C LEU A 29 12.72 6.42 3.04
N SER A 30 13.76 5.58 3.11
CA SER A 30 13.97 4.65 4.22
C SER A 30 14.43 5.32 5.51
N ASN A 31 15.01 6.53 5.42
CA ASN A 31 15.47 7.33 6.56
C ASN A 31 14.69 8.64 6.71
N LEU A 32 13.47 8.71 6.16
CA LEU A 32 12.66 9.93 6.17
C LEU A 32 12.35 10.39 7.60
N ASP A 33 12.82 11.59 7.97
CA ASP A 33 12.42 12.21 9.24
C ASP A 33 11.08 12.95 9.07
N VAL A 34 10.00 12.23 9.36
CA VAL A 34 8.63 12.76 9.27
C VAL A 34 8.42 13.95 10.22
N ARG A 35 9.21 14.08 11.30
CA ARG A 35 9.10 15.20 12.24
C ARG A 35 9.55 16.51 11.62
N VAL A 36 10.55 16.49 10.73
CA VAL A 36 10.99 17.68 9.99
C VAL A 36 9.86 18.18 9.10
N LEU A 37 9.12 17.27 8.45
CA LEU A 37 7.97 17.62 7.62
C LEU A 37 6.83 18.24 8.47
N ILE A 38 6.60 17.70 9.65
CA ILE A 38 5.60 18.21 10.61
C ILE A 38 6.01 19.58 11.14
N ALA A 39 7.29 19.78 11.48
CA ALA A 39 7.81 21.04 12.03
C ALA A 39 7.69 22.21 11.03
N GLY A 40 7.68 21.93 9.73
CA GLY A 40 7.44 22.92 8.69
C GLY A 40 5.95 23.31 8.50
N ALA A 41 5.03 22.67 9.20
CA ALA A 41 3.60 22.94 9.06
C ALA A 41 3.20 24.25 9.73
N SER A 42 2.44 25.11 9.03
CA SER A 42 1.93 26.37 9.59
C SER A 42 0.72 26.19 10.52
N SER A 43 0.15 24.98 10.60
CA SER A 43 -0.90 24.65 11.57
C SER A 43 -0.95 23.15 11.83
N ILE A 44 -1.63 22.76 12.91
CA ILE A 44 -1.86 21.36 13.28
C ILE A 44 -2.60 20.61 12.16
N PHE A 45 -3.60 21.25 11.55
CA PHE A 45 -4.34 20.66 10.43
C PHE A 45 -3.44 20.38 9.22
N ILE A 46 -2.51 21.29 8.92
CA ILE A 46 -1.55 21.11 7.83
C ILE A 46 -0.57 19.97 8.16
N ALA A 47 -0.14 19.83 9.41
CA ALA A 47 0.69 18.70 9.84
C ALA A 47 -0.02 17.36 9.60
N GLU A 48 -1.31 17.27 9.95
CA GLU A 48 -2.11 16.07 9.69
C GLU A 48 -2.20 15.75 8.19
N LEU A 49 -2.45 16.75 7.35
CA LEU A 49 -2.48 16.55 5.89
C LEU A 49 -1.13 16.10 5.33
N ILE A 50 -0.02 16.66 5.82
CA ILE A 50 1.33 16.23 5.45
C ILE A 50 1.52 14.75 5.79
N ILE A 51 1.14 14.33 7.00
CA ILE A 51 1.24 12.93 7.44
C ILE A 51 0.40 12.03 6.54
N LEU A 52 -0.85 12.40 6.24
CA LEU A 52 -1.69 11.63 5.31
C LEU A 52 -1.08 11.54 3.91
N GLY A 53 -0.41 12.60 3.45
CA GLY A 53 0.39 12.61 2.23
C GLY A 53 1.55 11.62 2.29
N VAL A 54 2.27 11.56 3.41
CA VAL A 54 3.35 10.58 3.63
C VAL A 54 2.81 9.14 3.59
N TYR A 55 1.65 8.87 4.19
CA TYR A 55 0.98 7.57 4.07
C TYR A 55 0.61 7.22 2.63
N ALA A 56 0.09 8.18 1.86
CA ALA A 56 -0.24 7.95 0.45
C ALA A 56 1.02 7.66 -0.40
N VAL A 57 2.12 8.37 -0.14
CA VAL A 57 3.41 8.11 -0.81
C VAL A 57 3.96 6.74 -0.40
N LYS A 58 3.90 6.41 0.89
CA LYS A 58 4.27 5.08 1.42
C LYS A 58 3.48 3.98 0.72
N ALA A 59 2.18 4.13 0.55
CA ALA A 59 1.30 3.15 -0.08
C ALA A 59 1.72 2.80 -1.52
N VAL A 60 2.17 3.80 -2.27
CA VAL A 60 2.61 3.63 -3.66
C VAL A 60 4.03 3.07 -3.74
N LEU A 61 4.95 3.63 -2.96
CA LEU A 61 6.38 3.30 -3.07
C LEU A 61 6.78 2.07 -2.26
N MET A 62 6.06 1.76 -1.18
CA MET A 62 6.29 0.64 -0.26
C MET A 62 7.70 0.58 0.37
N VAL A 63 8.46 1.69 0.34
CA VAL A 63 9.82 1.78 0.91
C VAL A 63 9.82 2.41 2.31
N ILE A 64 8.89 3.32 2.59
CA ILE A 64 8.87 4.06 3.86
C ILE A 64 8.46 3.11 5.01
N PRO A 65 9.31 2.93 6.04
CA PRO A 65 8.96 2.12 7.20
C PRO A 65 7.79 2.72 7.99
N ALA A 66 6.77 1.90 8.28
CA ALA A 66 5.58 2.36 9.02
C ALA A 66 5.93 2.88 10.42
N SER A 67 6.93 2.27 11.07
CA SER A 67 7.41 2.67 12.39
C SER A 67 7.90 4.11 12.43
N LEU A 68 8.56 4.61 11.38
CA LEU A 68 9.02 6.00 11.31
C LEU A 68 7.83 6.96 11.36
N ILE A 69 6.75 6.63 10.66
CA ILE A 69 5.54 7.45 10.64
C ILE A 69 4.86 7.40 12.02
N TYR A 70 4.60 6.19 12.54
CA TYR A 70 3.86 6.02 13.80
C TYR A 70 4.54 6.72 14.98
N ILE A 71 5.87 6.55 15.12
CA ILE A 71 6.65 7.18 16.18
C ILE A 71 6.64 8.69 16.02
N SER A 72 6.85 9.20 14.80
CA SER A 72 6.86 10.65 14.55
C SER A 72 5.52 11.30 14.85
N VAL A 73 4.41 10.66 14.48
CA VAL A 73 3.05 11.11 14.79
C VAL A 73 2.78 11.07 16.30
N GLY A 74 3.21 10.00 16.98
CA GLY A 74 3.08 9.86 18.43
C GLY A 74 3.91 10.85 19.24
N MET A 75 5.02 11.35 18.68
CA MET A 75 5.81 12.42 19.28
C MET A 75 5.24 13.82 18.99
N ALA A 76 4.54 13.99 17.85
CA ALA A 76 4.06 15.29 17.40
C ALA A 76 2.70 15.71 17.99
N PHE A 77 1.85 14.76 18.39
CA PHE A 77 0.52 15.05 18.91
C PHE A 77 0.26 14.37 20.26
N ASP A 78 -0.80 14.80 20.94
CA ASP A 78 -1.34 14.06 22.07
C ASP A 78 -1.80 12.66 21.65
N THR A 79 -1.89 11.75 22.61
CA THR A 79 -2.19 10.33 22.35
C THR A 79 -3.48 10.13 21.56
N LYS A 80 -4.56 10.87 21.86
CA LYS A 80 -5.85 10.66 21.18
C LYS A 80 -5.73 11.05 19.72
N ARG A 81 -5.15 12.22 19.45
CA ARG A 81 -4.98 12.73 18.10
C ARG A 81 -4.00 11.89 17.30
N ALA A 82 -2.88 11.49 17.90
CA ALA A 82 -1.90 10.62 17.25
C ALA A 82 -2.52 9.27 16.83
N VAL A 83 -3.36 8.66 17.68
CA VAL A 83 -4.08 7.42 17.34
C VAL A 83 -5.03 7.65 16.17
N ILE A 84 -5.84 8.71 16.20
CA ILE A 84 -6.80 9.01 15.13
C ILE A 84 -6.07 9.25 13.80
N VAL A 85 -5.02 10.08 13.79
CA VAL A 85 -4.26 10.42 12.58
C VAL A 85 -3.60 9.18 11.98
N ASN A 86 -3.02 8.30 12.81
CA ASN A 86 -2.43 7.04 12.33
C ASN A 86 -3.50 6.09 11.78
N LEU A 87 -4.67 5.96 12.43
CA LEU A 87 -5.75 5.11 11.92
C LEU A 87 -6.26 5.59 10.55
N ILE A 88 -6.46 6.90 10.39
CA ILE A 88 -6.85 7.49 9.10
C ILE A 88 -5.73 7.28 8.08
N GLY A 89 -4.47 7.49 8.46
CA GLY A 89 -3.30 7.26 7.61
C GLY A 89 -3.20 5.83 7.09
N ILE A 90 -3.38 4.84 7.97
CA ILE A 90 -3.41 3.42 7.58
C ILE A 90 -4.59 3.14 6.65
N ALA A 91 -5.76 3.73 6.90
CA ALA A 91 -6.91 3.58 6.00
C ALA A 91 -6.61 4.16 4.62
N VAL A 92 -5.95 5.32 4.54
CA VAL A 92 -5.47 5.92 3.27
C VAL A 92 -4.47 4.99 2.58
N GLU A 93 -3.48 4.46 3.32
CA GLU A 93 -2.47 3.55 2.80
C GLU A 93 -3.11 2.31 2.16
N VAL A 94 -3.93 1.61 2.94
CA VAL A 94 -4.65 0.42 2.50
C VAL A 94 -5.53 0.71 1.28
N THR A 95 -6.22 1.85 1.28
CA THR A 95 -7.09 2.26 0.18
C THR A 95 -6.28 2.48 -1.09
N VAL A 96 -5.22 3.29 -1.04
CA VAL A 96 -4.38 3.61 -2.19
C VAL A 96 -3.76 2.33 -2.75
N THR A 97 -3.18 1.48 -1.90
CA THR A 97 -2.53 0.25 -2.32
C THR A 97 -3.53 -0.75 -2.93
N PHE A 98 -4.74 -0.85 -2.37
CA PHE A 98 -5.81 -1.65 -2.93
C PHE A 98 -6.21 -1.18 -4.33
N PHE A 99 -6.46 0.11 -4.52
CA PHE A 99 -6.83 0.64 -5.84
C PHE A 99 -5.68 0.58 -6.84
N MET A 100 -4.43 0.70 -6.39
CA MET A 100 -3.25 0.42 -7.21
C MET A 100 -3.26 -1.03 -7.70
N GLY A 101 -3.57 -1.98 -6.83
CA GLY A 101 -3.72 -3.39 -7.19
C GLY A 101 -4.80 -3.60 -8.25
N LYS A 102 -5.97 -2.99 -8.04
CA LYS A 102 -7.10 -3.03 -8.98
C LYS A 102 -6.76 -2.43 -10.34
N PHE A 103 -5.98 -1.36 -10.36
CA PHE A 103 -5.47 -0.74 -11.58
C PHE A 103 -4.51 -1.68 -12.34
N LEU A 104 -3.55 -2.30 -11.65
CA LEU A 104 -2.61 -3.26 -12.25
C LEU A 104 -3.33 -4.51 -12.79
N GLY A 105 -4.36 -4.96 -12.07
CA GLY A 105 -5.30 -5.99 -12.51
C GLY A 105 -4.78 -7.43 -12.38
N LYS A 106 -5.73 -8.36 -12.40
CA LYS A 106 -5.52 -9.79 -12.13
C LYS A 106 -4.52 -10.44 -13.07
N ASP A 107 -4.65 -10.21 -14.39
CA ASP A 107 -3.90 -10.97 -15.41
C ASP A 107 -2.38 -10.83 -15.26
N ALA A 108 -1.90 -9.65 -14.88
CA ALA A 108 -0.48 -9.39 -14.67
C ALA A 108 0.08 -10.15 -13.46
N VAL A 109 -0.71 -10.21 -12.38
CA VAL A 109 -0.32 -10.88 -11.13
C VAL A 109 -0.49 -12.39 -11.25
N GLU A 110 -1.64 -12.84 -11.76
CA GLU A 110 -1.97 -14.24 -12.00
C GLU A 110 -0.90 -14.89 -12.88
N LYS A 111 -0.53 -14.30 -14.02
CA LYS A 111 0.53 -14.84 -14.89
C LYS A 111 1.87 -15.04 -14.16
N LYS A 112 2.19 -14.22 -13.16
CA LYS A 112 3.47 -14.26 -12.44
C LYS A 112 3.48 -15.24 -11.28
N ILE A 113 2.33 -15.48 -10.64
CA ILE A 113 2.22 -16.42 -9.51
C ILE A 113 1.73 -17.81 -9.94
N ARG A 114 1.15 -17.94 -11.13
CA ARG A 114 0.69 -19.23 -11.68
C ARG A 114 1.87 -20.20 -11.81
N ASN A 115 1.65 -21.46 -11.48
CA ASN A 115 2.67 -22.52 -11.45
C ASN A 115 3.74 -22.34 -10.36
N THR A 116 3.46 -21.56 -9.31
CA THR A 116 4.28 -21.52 -8.10
C THR A 116 3.53 -22.18 -6.96
N LYS A 117 4.25 -22.87 -6.05
CA LYS A 117 3.63 -23.48 -4.85
C LYS A 117 2.81 -22.49 -4.04
N ALA A 118 3.28 -21.23 -3.97
CA ALA A 118 2.58 -20.14 -3.28
C ALA A 118 1.29 -19.73 -4.02
N GLY A 119 1.36 -19.61 -5.35
CA GLY A 119 0.20 -19.32 -6.20
C GLY A 119 -0.87 -20.39 -6.10
N ASP A 120 -0.52 -21.67 -6.21
CA ASP A 120 -1.49 -22.78 -6.14
C ASP A 120 -2.19 -22.82 -4.77
N LYS A 121 -1.42 -22.59 -3.69
CA LYS A 121 -1.97 -22.48 -2.33
C LYS A 121 -2.90 -21.27 -2.19
N PHE A 122 -2.56 -20.14 -2.82
CA PHE A 122 -3.39 -18.94 -2.83
C PHE A 122 -4.71 -19.17 -3.60
N PHE A 123 -4.65 -19.72 -4.82
CA PHE A 123 -5.84 -20.00 -5.63
C PHE A 123 -6.77 -21.01 -4.96
N SER A 124 -6.22 -22.09 -4.40
CA SER A 124 -7.02 -23.07 -3.66
C SER A 124 -7.71 -22.49 -2.41
N MET A 125 -7.12 -21.49 -1.74
CA MET A 125 -7.78 -20.76 -0.67
C MET A 125 -8.89 -19.83 -1.18
N LEU A 126 -8.63 -19.12 -2.28
CA LEU A 126 -9.64 -18.26 -2.93
C LEU A 126 -10.89 -19.04 -3.30
N ASP A 127 -10.72 -20.22 -3.90
CA ASP A 127 -11.81 -21.06 -4.38
C ASP A 127 -12.64 -21.64 -3.22
N LYS A 128 -12.02 -21.94 -2.09
CA LYS A 128 -12.71 -22.48 -0.91
C LYS A 128 -13.50 -21.42 -0.15
N ASN A 129 -12.83 -20.33 0.23
CA ASN A 129 -13.47 -19.26 1.00
C ASN A 129 -12.67 -17.96 0.85
N ARG A 130 -13.19 -17.09 -0.02
CA ARG A 130 -12.62 -15.78 -0.32
C ARG A 130 -12.39 -14.91 0.92
N ASN A 131 -13.29 -14.95 1.91
CA ASN A 131 -13.14 -14.16 3.14
C ASN A 131 -12.05 -14.73 4.05
N ALA A 132 -11.96 -16.06 4.15
CA ALA A 132 -10.90 -16.73 4.91
C ALA A 132 -9.52 -16.46 4.28
N ALA A 133 -9.44 -16.39 2.94
CA ALA A 133 -8.20 -16.07 2.24
C ALA A 133 -7.65 -14.67 2.61
N ILE A 134 -8.54 -13.68 2.81
CA ILE A 134 -8.16 -12.33 3.29
C ILE A 134 -7.54 -12.38 4.67
N PHE A 135 -8.25 -13.04 5.59
CA PHE A 135 -7.82 -13.15 6.97
C PHE A 135 -6.48 -13.88 7.08
N LEU A 136 -6.33 -15.01 6.38
CA LEU A 136 -5.11 -15.80 6.41
C LEU A 136 -3.92 -15.06 5.81
N MET A 137 -4.09 -14.28 4.74
CA MET A 137 -2.98 -13.49 4.20
C MET A 137 -2.52 -12.37 5.13
N ARG A 138 -3.43 -11.77 5.92
CA ARG A 138 -3.07 -10.81 6.96
C ARG A 138 -2.35 -11.45 8.15
N LEU A 139 -2.57 -12.75 8.39
CA LEU A 139 -1.90 -13.49 9.46
C LEU A 139 -0.51 -14.03 9.08
N ILE A 140 -0.18 -14.11 7.79
CA ILE A 140 1.14 -14.53 7.35
C ILE A 140 2.12 -13.37 7.60
N PRO A 141 3.04 -13.47 8.57
CA PRO A 141 3.94 -12.36 8.92
C PRO A 141 4.87 -11.97 7.76
N ALA A 142 5.07 -12.89 6.81
CA ALA A 142 5.88 -12.69 5.63
C ALA A 142 5.23 -11.77 4.58
N PHE A 143 3.94 -11.45 4.68
CA PHE A 143 3.27 -10.51 3.78
C PHE A 143 3.02 -9.17 4.48
N PRO A 144 3.78 -8.11 4.13
CA PRO A 144 3.46 -6.77 4.57
C PRO A 144 2.03 -6.38 4.15
N ILE A 145 1.40 -5.52 4.95
CA ILE A 145 0.02 -5.04 4.70
C ILE A 145 -0.12 -4.49 3.28
N ASP A 146 0.89 -3.78 2.79
CA ASP A 146 0.96 -3.23 1.43
C ASP A 146 0.78 -4.31 0.36
N PHE A 147 1.56 -5.40 0.41
CA PHE A 147 1.44 -6.49 -0.55
C PHE A 147 0.07 -7.15 -0.47
N SER A 148 -0.43 -7.43 0.74
CA SER A 148 -1.76 -8.03 0.90
C SER A 148 -2.84 -7.17 0.24
N SER A 149 -2.80 -5.84 0.45
CA SER A 149 -3.72 -4.86 -0.12
C SER A 149 -3.66 -4.84 -1.65
N LEU A 150 -2.44 -4.84 -2.19
CA LEU A 150 -2.17 -4.86 -3.61
C LEU A 150 -2.75 -6.12 -4.28
N PHE A 151 -2.53 -7.29 -3.66
CA PHE A 151 -3.07 -8.56 -4.11
C PHE A 151 -4.61 -8.53 -4.09
N MET A 152 -5.24 -8.09 -3.00
CA MET A 152 -6.70 -8.00 -2.92
C MET A 152 -7.31 -7.10 -3.99
N GLY A 153 -6.67 -5.97 -4.25
CA GLY A 153 -7.06 -5.07 -5.33
C GLY A 153 -7.00 -5.77 -6.69
N ALA A 154 -5.87 -6.41 -7.00
CA ALA A 154 -5.65 -7.07 -8.28
C ALA A 154 -6.65 -8.21 -8.55
N PHE A 155 -7.03 -8.95 -7.50
CA PHE A 155 -8.01 -10.03 -7.57
C PHE A 155 -9.47 -9.56 -7.42
N ASP A 156 -9.73 -8.25 -7.54
CA ASP A 156 -11.05 -7.59 -7.54
C ASP A 156 -11.91 -7.95 -6.33
N PHE A 157 -11.32 -7.93 -5.14
CA PHE A 157 -12.06 -8.08 -3.89
C PHE A 157 -13.05 -6.93 -3.70
N LYS A 158 -14.11 -7.14 -2.91
CA LYS A 158 -14.97 -6.03 -2.52
C LYS A 158 -14.19 -5.18 -1.51
N PHE A 159 -14.10 -3.87 -1.75
CA PHE A 159 -13.31 -2.96 -0.92
C PHE A 159 -13.83 -2.87 0.53
N LEU A 160 -15.14 -2.72 0.73
CA LEU A 160 -15.70 -2.53 2.08
C LEU A 160 -15.54 -3.75 3.00
N PRO A 161 -15.79 -5.01 2.57
CA PRO A 161 -15.48 -6.18 3.40
C PRO A 161 -13.98 -6.40 3.63
N TYR A 162 -13.13 -5.74 2.84
CA TYR A 162 -11.69 -5.86 2.92
C TYR A 162 -11.08 -4.83 3.87
N LEU A 163 -11.54 -3.58 3.84
CA LEU A 163 -11.08 -2.49 4.71
C LEU A 163 -11.28 -2.89 6.18
#